data_AF-A0A7Y3GFB6-F1
#
_entry.id   AF-A0A7Y3GFB6-F1
#
_cell.length_a   1.000
_cell.length_b   1.000
_cell.length_c   1.000
_cell.angle_alpha   90.00
_cell.angle_beta   90.00
_cell.angle_gamma   90.00
#
_symmetry.space_group_name_H-M   'P 1'
#
loop_
_entity.id
_entity.type
_entity.pdbx_description
1 polymer ?
#
loop_
_entity_poly.entity_id
_entity_poly.type
_entity_poly.pdbx_seq_one_letter_code
_entity_poly.pdbx_strand_id
1 'polypeptide(L)'
;MKMPAWALALALVLLAPACTGGASNADYFAEVEGITRGLDAELDAVEASFNAGLLDINFESATAEEQLITLFQDSISTTANSFAVSVGQLEQIEPPSSLTGPHEDTVSAGRFVLRAYQERIDELEAIDTLTGIDDYAISLSDTGARQRFTEACQELQIIADGDDLDVDLSC
;
A
#
# COMPACT_ATOMS: atom_id res chain seq x y z
N MET A 1 3.28 53.90 -51.00
CA MET A 1 2.58 52.60 -51.06
C MET A 1 3.49 51.51 -50.51
N LYS A 2 3.30 51.09 -49.25
CA LYS A 2 3.87 49.90 -48.58
C LYS A 2 2.94 49.54 -47.41
N MET A 3 2.65 48.25 -47.26
CA MET A 3 1.74 47.63 -46.26
C MET A 3 2.30 47.75 -44.81
N PRO A 4 1.55 47.39 -43.74
CA PRO A 4 1.37 45.97 -43.41
C PRO A 4 -0.04 45.58 -42.95
N ALA A 5 -0.47 44.42 -43.46
CA ALA A 5 -1.40 43.54 -42.76
C ALA A 5 -0.67 42.90 -41.58
N TRP A 6 -1.40 42.64 -40.49
CA TRP A 6 -1.23 41.61 -39.45
C TRP A 6 -1.55 42.19 -38.07
N ALA A 7 -2.75 41.85 -37.57
CA ALA A 7 -3.06 41.72 -36.14
C ALA A 7 -4.50 41.19 -36.01
N LEU A 8 -4.71 39.92 -36.38
CA LEU A 8 -5.85 39.16 -35.84
C LEU A 8 -5.36 38.60 -34.50
N ALA A 9 -5.69 39.31 -33.43
CA ALA A 9 -5.47 38.85 -32.07
C ALA A 9 -6.38 37.65 -31.81
N LEU A 10 -5.76 36.49 -31.56
CA LEU A 10 -6.37 35.30 -31.01
C LEU A 10 -6.96 35.64 -29.63
N ALA A 11 -8.28 35.74 -29.53
CA ALA A 11 -8.98 35.64 -28.25
C ALA A 11 -9.38 34.17 -28.06
N LEU A 12 -8.42 33.34 -27.66
CA LEU A 12 -8.72 32.00 -27.13
C LEU A 12 -9.06 32.17 -25.65
N VAL A 13 -10.35 32.31 -25.36
CA VAL A 13 -10.87 32.13 -24.01
C VAL A 13 -10.77 30.64 -23.72
N LEU A 14 -9.70 30.23 -23.04
CA LEU A 14 -9.59 28.90 -22.43
C LEU A 14 -10.62 28.85 -21.29
N LEU A 15 -11.85 28.45 -21.61
CA LEU A 15 -12.75 27.85 -20.65
C LEU A 15 -12.14 26.50 -20.27
N ALA A 16 -11.19 26.50 -19.34
CA ALA A 16 -10.92 25.29 -18.57
C ALA A 16 -12.26 24.92 -17.91
N PRO A 17 -12.81 23.71 -18.14
CA PRO A 17 -13.87 23.25 -17.27
C PRO A 17 -13.26 23.22 -15.87
N ALA A 18 -13.72 24.11 -15.01
CA ALA A 18 -13.63 23.90 -13.59
C ALA A 18 -14.47 22.66 -13.30
N CYS A 19 -13.87 21.47 -13.46
CA CYS A 19 -14.35 20.25 -12.87
C CYS A 19 -14.17 20.39 -11.36
N THR A 20 -14.98 21.22 -10.72
CA THR A 20 -15.22 21.22 -9.27
C THR A 20 -16.17 20.08 -8.93
N GLY A 21 -15.84 18.89 -9.41
CA GLY A 21 -16.52 17.64 -9.10
C GLY A 21 -15.44 16.69 -8.65
N GLY A 22 -14.88 16.94 -7.46
CA GLY A 22 -14.11 15.90 -6.77
C GLY A 22 -15.01 14.68 -6.60
N ALA A 23 -14.40 13.49 -6.55
CA ALA A 23 -15.11 12.25 -6.26
C ALA A 23 -16.02 12.45 -5.03
N SER A 24 -17.18 11.81 -5.01
CA SER A 24 -18.00 11.83 -3.79
C SER A 24 -17.30 11.04 -2.68
N ASN A 25 -17.65 11.27 -1.40
CA ASN A 25 -17.12 10.44 -0.31
C ASN A 25 -17.40 8.95 -0.56
N ALA A 26 -18.58 8.61 -1.09
CA ALA A 26 -18.93 7.23 -1.41
C ALA A 26 -18.02 6.63 -2.51
N ASP A 27 -17.74 7.38 -3.58
CA ASP A 27 -16.84 6.92 -4.64
C ASP A 27 -15.41 6.72 -4.10
N TYR A 28 -14.93 7.69 -3.30
CA TYR A 28 -13.62 7.60 -2.65
C TYR A 28 -13.49 6.35 -1.78
N PHE A 29 -14.43 6.13 -0.85
CA PHE A 29 -14.34 5.00 0.06
C PHE A 29 -14.53 3.66 -0.65
N ALA A 30 -15.33 3.59 -1.72
CA ALA A 30 -15.43 2.40 -2.56
C ALA A 30 -14.10 2.08 -3.27
N GLU A 31 -13.35 3.10 -3.72
CA GLU A 31 -12.02 2.90 -4.29
C GLU A 31 -11.00 2.43 -3.23
N VAL A 32 -10.99 3.04 -2.04
CA VAL A 32 -10.12 2.62 -0.93
C VAL A 32 -10.42 1.19 -0.51
N GLU A 33 -11.70 0.83 -0.35
CA GLU A 33 -12.14 -0.53 -0.03
C GLU A 33 -11.72 -1.54 -1.12
N GLY A 34 -11.78 -1.15 -2.39
CA GLY A 34 -11.28 -1.96 -3.50
C GLY A 34 -9.79 -2.28 -3.36
N ILE A 35 -8.99 -1.30 -2.92
CA ILE A 35 -7.55 -1.48 -2.67
C ILE A 35 -7.30 -2.39 -1.46
N THR A 36 -8.01 -2.17 -0.35
CA THR A 36 -7.81 -2.97 0.88
C THR A 36 -8.23 -4.42 0.68
N ARG A 37 -9.38 -4.68 0.04
CA ARG A 37 -9.76 -6.06 -0.34
C ARG A 37 -8.77 -6.70 -1.30
N GLY A 38 -8.19 -5.92 -2.21
CA GLY A 38 -7.15 -6.39 -3.12
C GLY A 38 -5.90 -6.83 -2.35
N LEU A 39 -5.46 -6.02 -1.39
CA LEU A 39 -4.36 -6.35 -0.49
C LEU A 39 -4.67 -7.62 0.32
N ASP A 40 -5.85 -7.73 0.93
CA ASP A 40 -6.25 -8.90 1.71
C ASP A 40 -6.18 -10.18 0.86
N ALA A 41 -6.71 -10.15 -0.36
CA ALA A 41 -6.65 -11.28 -1.27
C ALA A 41 -5.22 -11.65 -1.69
N GLU A 42 -4.33 -10.66 -1.86
CA GLU A 42 -2.91 -10.91 -2.12
C GLU A 42 -2.22 -11.53 -0.90
N LEU A 43 -2.50 -11.04 0.31
CA LEU A 43 -1.93 -11.57 1.55
C LEU A 43 -2.41 -13.00 1.84
N ASP A 44 -3.69 -13.29 1.61
CA ASP A 44 -4.24 -14.65 1.67
C ASP A 44 -3.51 -15.59 0.69
N ALA A 45 -3.20 -15.09 -0.52
CA ALA A 45 -2.46 -15.87 -1.51
C ALA A 45 -1.00 -16.10 -1.11
N VAL A 46 -0.35 -15.12 -0.46
CA VAL A 46 1.00 -15.28 0.11
C VAL A 46 0.99 -16.32 1.22
N GLU A 47 0.04 -16.24 2.16
CA GLU A 47 -0.09 -17.24 3.24
C GLU A 47 -0.34 -18.64 2.68
N ALA A 48 -1.26 -18.79 1.72
CA ALA A 48 -1.52 -20.07 1.08
C ALA A 48 -0.27 -20.62 0.39
N SER A 49 0.51 -19.77 -0.28
CA SER A 49 1.75 -20.15 -0.96
C SER A 49 2.84 -20.56 0.03
N PHE A 50 2.98 -19.84 1.14
CA PHE A 50 3.90 -20.19 2.23
C PHE A 50 3.55 -21.55 2.84
N ASN A 51 2.26 -21.76 3.17
CA ASN A 51 1.77 -23.02 3.72
C ASN A 51 1.96 -24.19 2.74
N ALA A 52 1.74 -23.98 1.45
CA ALA A 52 2.02 -24.99 0.43
C ALA A 52 3.52 -25.31 0.35
N GLY A 53 4.37 -24.28 0.33
CA GLY A 53 5.83 -24.43 0.33
C GLY A 53 6.33 -25.21 1.54
N LEU A 54 5.78 -24.98 2.74
CA LEU A 54 6.12 -25.74 3.94
C LEU A 54 5.83 -27.25 3.80
N LEU A 55 4.75 -27.61 3.11
CA LEU A 55 4.40 -29.02 2.88
C LEU A 55 5.31 -29.71 1.85
N ASP A 56 5.92 -28.94 0.96
CA ASP A 56 6.84 -29.44 -0.05
C ASP A 56 8.27 -29.65 0.49
N ILE A 57 8.61 -29.05 1.64
CA ILE A 57 9.92 -29.21 2.27
C ILE A 57 10.08 -30.62 2.85
N ASN A 58 11.09 -31.35 2.37
CA ASN A 58 11.54 -32.57 3.01
C ASN A 58 12.45 -32.25 4.22
N PHE A 59 11.88 -32.20 5.41
CA PHE A 59 12.59 -31.90 6.67
C PHE A 59 13.66 -32.92 7.08
N GLU A 60 13.71 -34.09 6.44
CA GLU A 60 14.79 -35.08 6.66
C GLU A 60 16.02 -34.83 5.76
N SER A 61 15.91 -33.89 4.81
CA SER A 61 16.99 -33.57 3.88
C SER A 61 18.00 -32.59 4.47
N ALA A 62 19.25 -32.66 3.99
CA ALA A 62 20.31 -31.73 4.38
C ALA A 62 20.07 -30.28 3.93
N THR A 63 19.10 -30.04 3.04
CA THR A 63 18.76 -28.71 2.49
C THR A 63 17.43 -28.18 3.02
N ALA A 64 16.82 -28.83 4.01
CA ALA A 64 15.53 -28.41 4.56
C ALA A 64 15.59 -27.00 5.16
N GLU A 65 16.65 -26.69 5.89
CA GLU A 65 16.87 -25.37 6.51
C GLU A 65 17.00 -24.27 5.45
N GLU A 66 17.83 -24.48 4.43
CA GLU A 66 18.00 -23.53 3.32
C GLU A 66 16.68 -23.27 2.57
N GLN A 67 15.88 -24.32 2.34
CA GLN A 67 14.56 -24.19 1.71
C GLN A 67 13.59 -23.40 2.59
N LEU A 68 13.61 -23.62 3.91
CA LEU A 68 12.75 -22.88 4.84
C LEU A 68 13.14 -21.39 4.91
N ILE A 69 14.44 -21.09 4.93
CA ILE A 69 14.95 -19.71 4.90
C ILE A 69 14.52 -19.01 3.62
N THR A 70 14.73 -19.66 2.46
CA THR A 70 14.31 -19.10 1.16
C THR A 70 12.81 -18.84 1.13
N LEU A 71 12.00 -19.81 1.58
CA LEU A 71 10.55 -19.69 1.63
C LEU A 71 10.10 -18.51 2.52
N PHE A 72 10.76 -18.31 3.66
CA PHE A 72 10.50 -17.18 4.55
C PHE A 72 10.87 -15.84 3.90
N GLN A 73 12.06 -15.75 3.30
CA GLN A 73 12.53 -14.55 2.60
C GLN A 73 11.58 -14.15 1.45
N ASP A 74 11.15 -15.12 0.66
CA ASP A 74 10.21 -14.93 -0.44
C ASP A 74 8.84 -14.45 0.07
N SER A 75 8.34 -15.04 1.16
CA SER A 75 7.07 -14.63 1.76
C SER A 75 7.11 -13.18 2.23
N ILE A 76 8.14 -12.79 2.99
CA ILE A 76 8.25 -11.41 3.49
C ILE A 76 8.43 -10.41 2.36
N SER A 77 9.26 -10.74 1.36
CA SER A 77 9.46 -9.88 0.19
C SER A 77 8.17 -9.69 -0.61
N THR A 78 7.38 -10.76 -0.77
CA THR A 78 6.09 -10.68 -1.47
C THR A 78 5.09 -9.85 -0.68
N THR A 79 4.97 -10.05 0.64
CA THR A 79 4.13 -9.21 1.52
C THR A 79 4.50 -7.73 1.41
N ALA A 80 5.80 -7.40 1.45
CA ALA A 80 6.26 -6.02 1.34
C ALA A 80 5.93 -5.40 -0.02
N ASN A 81 6.04 -6.18 -1.11
CA ASN A 81 5.69 -5.73 -2.45
C ASN A 81 4.18 -5.51 -2.61
N SER A 82 3.34 -6.43 -2.14
CA SER A 82 1.87 -6.27 -2.14
C SER A 82 1.46 -5.00 -1.40
N PHE A 83 2.01 -4.78 -0.20
CA PHE A 83 1.76 -3.56 0.55
C PHE A 83 2.25 -2.30 -0.19
N ALA A 84 3.38 -2.37 -0.89
CA ALA A 84 3.91 -1.25 -1.68
C ALA A 84 2.98 -0.88 -2.84
N VAL A 85 2.42 -1.89 -3.52
CA VAL A 85 1.43 -1.69 -4.57
C VAL A 85 0.18 -1.01 -4.01
N SER A 86 -0.35 -1.49 -2.88
CA SER A 86 -1.57 -0.92 -2.27
C SER A 86 -1.37 0.54 -1.83
N VAL A 87 -0.25 0.88 -1.18
CA VAL A 87 0.05 2.28 -0.84
C VAL A 87 0.22 3.12 -2.11
N GLY A 88 0.88 2.59 -3.14
CA GLY A 88 1.01 3.27 -4.43
C GLY A 88 -0.32 3.48 -5.16
N GLN A 89 -1.30 2.61 -4.95
CA GLN A 89 -2.66 2.78 -5.45
C GLN A 89 -3.42 3.84 -4.63
N LEU A 90 -3.31 3.84 -3.30
CA LEU A 90 -3.91 4.87 -2.44
C LEU A 90 -3.42 6.26 -2.84
N GLU A 91 -2.12 6.43 -3.08
CA GLU A 91 -1.52 7.69 -3.54
C GLU A 91 -2.10 8.27 -4.84
N GLN A 92 -2.73 7.43 -5.66
CA GLN A 92 -3.30 7.84 -6.95
C GLN A 92 -4.77 8.28 -6.82
N ILE A 93 -5.42 8.02 -5.69
CA ILE A 93 -6.78 8.47 -5.45
C ILE A 93 -6.76 9.98 -5.17
N GLU A 94 -7.62 10.74 -5.85
CA GLU A 94 -7.87 12.14 -5.52
C GLU A 94 -8.97 12.21 -4.44
N PRO A 95 -8.64 12.51 -3.16
CA PRO A 95 -9.64 12.53 -2.12
C PRO A 95 -10.57 13.74 -2.26
N PRO A 96 -11.85 13.62 -1.85
CA PRO A 96 -12.71 14.78 -1.60
C PRO A 96 -12.03 15.75 -0.64
N SER A 97 -12.33 17.05 -0.75
CA SER A 97 -11.63 18.08 0.05
C SER A 97 -11.77 17.90 1.57
N SER A 98 -12.84 17.26 2.03
CA SER A 98 -13.04 16.89 3.44
C SER A 98 -12.15 15.74 3.91
N LEU A 99 -11.63 14.93 2.99
CA LEU A 99 -10.83 13.74 3.26
C LEU A 99 -9.35 13.91 2.92
N THR A 100 -8.93 15.06 2.36
CA THR A 100 -7.53 15.31 1.99
C THR A 100 -6.56 15.06 3.14
N GLY A 101 -6.85 15.59 4.35
CA GLY A 101 -5.98 15.40 5.51
C GLY A 101 -5.86 13.92 5.94
N PRO A 102 -6.98 13.25 6.29
CA PRO A 102 -6.95 11.82 6.66
C PRO A 102 -6.34 10.90 5.60
N HIS A 103 -6.57 11.20 4.32
CA HIS A 103 -5.97 10.47 3.20
C HIS A 103 -4.44 10.63 3.17
N GLU A 104 -3.95 11.87 3.23
CA GLU A 104 -2.51 12.17 3.25
C GLU A 104 -1.82 11.54 4.46
N ASP A 105 -2.47 11.54 5.63
CA ASP A 105 -1.97 10.90 6.85
C ASP A 105 -1.87 9.38 6.69
N THR A 106 -2.88 8.75 6.08
CA THR A 106 -2.87 7.29 5.79
C THR A 106 -1.76 6.91 4.81
N VAL A 107 -1.63 7.65 3.70
CA VAL A 107 -0.56 7.46 2.71
C VAL A 107 0.82 7.65 3.36
N SER A 108 0.98 8.69 4.18
CA SER A 108 2.23 8.97 4.89
C SER A 108 2.60 7.85 5.86
N ALA A 109 1.64 7.34 6.62
CA ALA A 109 1.84 6.20 7.52
C ALA A 109 2.20 4.92 6.74
N GLY A 110 1.55 4.68 5.59
CA GLY A 110 1.86 3.55 4.71
C GLY A 110 3.30 3.62 4.18
N ARG A 111 3.72 4.80 3.71
CA ARG A 111 5.12 5.05 3.29
C ARG A 111 6.12 4.83 4.42
N PHE A 112 5.75 5.18 5.65
CA PHE A 112 6.61 4.94 6.81
C PHE A 112 6.81 3.45 7.09
N VAL A 113 5.73 2.65 6.99
CA VAL A 113 5.82 1.18 7.06
C VAL A 113 6.67 0.62 5.93
N LEU A 114 6.49 1.09 4.69
CA LEU A 114 7.29 0.64 3.55
C LEU A 114 8.77 0.93 3.71
N ARG A 115 9.13 2.11 4.25
CA ARG A 115 10.52 2.43 4.54
C ARG A 115 11.10 1.45 5.56
N ALA A 116 10.35 1.11 6.61
CA ALA A 116 10.79 0.13 7.61
C ALA A 116 11.02 -1.27 7.00
N TYR A 117 10.21 -1.69 6.02
CA TYR A 117 10.48 -2.90 5.26
C TYR A 117 11.74 -2.77 4.39
N GLN A 118 11.86 -1.67 3.62
CA GLN A 118 12.99 -1.45 2.71
C GLN A 118 14.33 -1.39 3.44
N GLU A 119 14.39 -0.74 4.59
CA GLU A 119 15.59 -0.68 5.44
C GLU A 119 16.05 -2.07 5.91
N ARG A 120 15.18 -3.08 5.81
CA ARG A 120 15.40 -4.43 6.31
C ARG A 120 15.37 -5.51 5.24
N ILE A 121 15.23 -5.15 3.96
CA ILE A 121 15.35 -6.12 2.86
C ILE A 121 16.78 -6.67 2.81
N ASP A 122 17.79 -5.81 2.95
CA ASP A 122 19.19 -6.24 2.97
C ASP A 122 19.47 -7.17 4.18
N GLU A 123 18.85 -6.91 5.33
CA GLU A 123 18.95 -7.78 6.51
C GLU A 123 18.28 -9.13 6.27
N LEU A 124 17.10 -9.13 5.64
CA LEU A 124 16.35 -10.33 5.28
C LEU A 124 17.15 -11.23 4.32
N GLU A 125 17.74 -10.66 3.27
CA GLU A 125 18.56 -11.38 2.29
C GLU A 125 19.83 -11.97 2.91
N ALA A 126 20.35 -11.35 3.96
CA ALA A 126 21.55 -11.81 4.66
C ALA A 126 21.27 -12.95 5.67
N ILE A 127 20.02 -13.32 5.92
CA ILE A 127 19.66 -14.42 6.82
C ILE A 127 20.06 -15.75 6.19
N ASP A 128 20.89 -16.52 6.91
CA ASP A 128 21.36 -17.84 6.49
C ASP A 128 21.15 -18.93 7.56
N THR A 129 20.44 -18.61 8.64
CA THR A 129 20.12 -19.53 9.74
C THR A 129 18.71 -19.30 10.27
N LEU A 130 18.11 -20.33 10.88
CA LEU A 130 16.80 -20.20 11.53
C LEU A 130 16.81 -19.21 12.70
N THR A 131 17.91 -19.12 13.46
CA THR A 131 18.06 -18.10 14.50
C THR A 131 17.99 -16.69 13.91
N GLY A 132 18.57 -16.47 12.72
CA GLY A 132 18.47 -15.20 12.01
C GLY A 132 17.03 -14.84 11.62
N ILE A 133 16.21 -15.84 11.25
CA ILE A 133 14.76 -15.63 11.02
C ILE A 133 14.06 -15.17 12.30
N ASP A 134 14.33 -15.83 13.43
CA ASP A 134 13.71 -15.48 14.71
C ASP A 134 14.08 -14.05 15.14
N ASP A 135 15.37 -13.70 15.07
CA ASP A 135 15.86 -12.36 15.38
C ASP A 135 15.25 -11.29 14.45
N TYR A 136 15.13 -11.61 13.16
CA TYR A 136 14.46 -10.74 12.19
C TYR A 136 12.99 -10.53 12.51
N ALA A 137 12.25 -11.60 12.82
CA ALA A 137 10.81 -11.54 13.12
C ALA A 137 10.54 -10.68 14.37
N ILE A 138 11.36 -10.83 15.42
CA ILE A 138 11.29 -9.99 16.62
C ILE A 138 11.53 -8.53 16.23
N SER A 139 12.60 -8.24 15.49
CA SER A 139 12.92 -6.87 15.10
C SER A 139 11.79 -6.22 14.29
N LEU A 140 11.14 -6.98 13.38
CA LEU A 140 10.02 -6.53 12.53
C LEU A 140 8.81 -6.09 13.36
N SER A 141 8.52 -6.82 14.44
CA SER A 141 7.41 -6.52 15.32
C SER A 141 7.57 -5.22 16.13
N ASP A 142 8.81 -4.79 16.41
CA ASP A 142 9.12 -3.65 17.29
C ASP A 142 9.07 -2.26 16.62
N THR A 143 8.73 -2.18 15.33
CA THR A 143 8.88 -0.92 14.56
C THR A 143 7.86 0.17 14.89
N GLY A 144 6.73 -0.16 15.53
CA GLY A 144 5.62 0.79 15.80
C GLY A 144 4.98 1.43 14.55
N ALA A 145 5.57 1.21 13.37
CA ALA A 145 5.15 1.76 12.09
C ALA A 145 3.76 1.26 11.70
N ARG A 146 3.51 -0.04 11.91
CA ARG A 146 2.22 -0.68 11.64
C ARG A 146 1.11 -0.06 12.48
N GLN A 147 1.36 0.22 13.75
CA GLN A 147 0.36 0.84 14.63
C GLN A 147 -0.13 2.18 14.08
N ARG A 148 0.77 3.05 13.62
CA ARG A 148 0.37 4.35 13.05
C ARG A 148 -0.45 4.21 11.77
N PHE A 149 -0.12 3.22 10.94
CA PHE A 149 -0.91 2.95 9.73
C PHE A 149 -2.31 2.43 10.09
N THR A 150 -2.41 1.49 11.05
CA THR A 150 -3.69 1.01 11.57
C THR A 150 -4.52 2.16 12.16
N GLU A 151 -3.92 3.06 12.94
CA GLU A 151 -4.60 4.23 13.51
C GLU A 151 -5.14 5.16 12.40
N ALA A 152 -4.36 5.47 11.37
CA ALA A 152 -4.79 6.30 10.25
C ALA A 152 -5.89 5.63 9.41
N CYS A 153 -5.78 4.32 9.17
CA CYS A 153 -6.83 3.53 8.53
C CYS A 153 -8.14 3.55 9.35
N GLN A 154 -8.04 3.37 10.66
CA GLN A 154 -9.21 3.43 11.56
C GLN A 154 -9.87 4.81 11.55
N GLU A 155 -9.10 5.89 11.42
CA GLU A 155 -9.66 7.23 11.26
C GLU A 155 -10.51 7.34 9.99
N LEU A 156 -10.05 6.78 8.87
CA LEU A 156 -10.83 6.70 7.63
C LEU A 156 -12.11 5.86 7.81
N GLN A 157 -12.02 4.70 8.49
CA GLN A 157 -13.21 3.88 8.78
C GLN A 157 -14.24 4.64 9.63
N ILE A 158 -13.79 5.34 10.68
CA ILE A 158 -14.67 6.15 11.53
C ILE A 158 -15.40 7.24 10.73
N ILE A 159 -14.72 7.86 9.77
CA ILE A 159 -15.35 8.87 8.90
C ILE A 159 -16.38 8.22 7.99
N ALA A 160 -16.07 7.06 7.40
CA ALA A 160 -17.02 6.33 6.56
C ALA A 160 -18.28 5.91 7.33
N ASP A 161 -18.11 5.35 8.53
CA ASP A 161 -19.19 4.98 9.44
C ASP A 161 -20.03 6.21 9.82
N GLY A 162 -19.39 7.36 10.08
CA GLY A 162 -20.05 8.62 10.40
C GLY A 162 -20.90 9.21 9.27
N ASP A 163 -20.57 8.86 8.02
CA ASP A 163 -21.30 9.24 6.82
C ASP A 163 -22.34 8.16 6.39
N ASP A 164 -22.58 7.15 7.22
CA ASP A 164 -23.45 5.99 6.94
C ASP A 164 -23.06 5.22 5.65
N LEU A 165 -21.75 5.12 5.36
CA LEU A 165 -21.23 4.37 4.21
C LEU A 165 -20.97 2.91 4.59
N ASP A 166 -21.53 1.97 3.81
CA ASP A 166 -21.32 0.52 3.97
C ASP A 166 -20.02 0.10 3.30
N VAL A 167 -18.89 0.35 3.98
CA VAL A 167 -17.54 -0.03 3.54
C VAL A 167 -16.76 -0.65 4.69
N ASP A 168 -15.95 -1.66 4.37
CA ASP A 168 -15.03 -2.29 5.33
C ASP A 168 -13.59 -2.14 4.84
N LEU A 169 -12.83 -1.24 5.46
CA LEU A 169 -11.46 -0.97 5.07
C LEU A 169 -10.46 -2.03 5.58
N SER A 170 -10.90 -3.06 6.32
CA SER A 170 -10.04 -4.11 6.87
C SER A 170 -8.83 -3.56 7.66
N CYS A 171 -9.04 -2.49 8.42
CA CYS A 171 -8.07 -1.97 9.37
C CYS A 171 -7.95 -2.90 10.61
#